data_AF-A0A9D4F049-F1
#
_entry.id   AF-A0A9D4F049-F1
#
_cell.length_a   1.000
_cell.length_b   1.000
_cell.length_c   1.000
_cell.angle_alpha   90.00
_cell.angle_beta   90.00
_cell.angle_gamma   90.00
#
_symmetry.space_group_name_H-M   'P 1'
#
loop_
_entity.id
_entity.type
_entity.pdbx_description
1 polymer ?
#
loop_
_entity_poly.entity_id
_entity_poly.type
_entity_poly.pdbx_seq_one_letter_code
_entity_poly.pdbx_strand_id
1 'polypeptide(L)' 'MDKKLKTSAGIESIKNGHFNIIYLHPETVFVKEIGKLLRSSVFRGRVCCTVIDEVHMVAEW' A
#
# COMPACT_ATOMS: atom_id res chain seq x y z
N MET A 1 -0.72 19.01 -1.19
CA MET A 1 -0.50 18.84 0.26
C MET A 1 0.14 17.48 0.48
N ASP A 2 1.42 17.43 0.84
CA ASP A 2 2.10 16.17 1.19
C ASP A 2 1.58 15.67 2.54
N LYS A 3 0.63 14.73 2.52
CA LYS A 3 0.18 14.02 3.73
C LYS A 3 1.34 13.15 4.23
N LYS A 4 1.96 13.51 5.36
CA LYS A 4 2.94 12.65 6.05
C LYS A 4 2.22 11.44 6.64
N LEU A 5 2.66 10.24 6.27
CA LEU A 5 2.22 8.98 6.86
C LEU A 5 2.67 8.89 8.32
N LYS A 6 1.71 8.89 9.26
CA LYS A 6 1.98 8.52 10.67
C LYS A 6 1.99 6.99 10.74
N THR A 7 3.11 6.41 11.13
CA THR A 7 3.27 4.96 11.23
C THR A 7 3.95 4.60 12.56
N SER A 8 3.47 3.53 13.21
CA SER A 8 4.11 2.96 14.41
C SER A 8 5.34 2.11 14.05
N ALA A 9 5.40 1.60 12.82
CA ALA A 9 6.56 0.96 12.22
C ALA A 9 7.08 1.84 11.07
N GLY A 10 8.39 2.08 11.01
CA GLY A 10 8.97 2.89 9.93
C GLY A 10 8.68 2.31 8.54
N ILE A 11 8.52 3.18 7.54
CA ILE A 11 8.28 2.81 6.13
C ILE A 11 9.33 1.82 5.60
N GLU A 12 10.53 1.83 6.17
CA GLU A 12 11.63 0.95 5.79
C GLU A 12 11.34 -0.53 6.07
N SER A 13 10.64 -0.84 7.17
CA SER A 13 10.20 -2.21 7.46
C SER A 13 9.23 -2.74 6.41
N ILE A 14 8.42 -1.85 5.83
CA ILE A 14 7.49 -2.20 4.74
C ILE A 14 8.28 -2.45 3.45
N LYS A 15 9.25 -1.58 3.11
CA LYS A 15 10.11 -1.77 1.92
C LYS A 15 10.94 -3.04 1.97
N ASN A 16 11.41 -3.42 3.16
CA ASN A 16 12.17 -4.64 3.37
C ASN A 16 11.29 -5.89 3.45
N GLY A 17 9.96 -5.73 3.32
CA GLY A 17 8.98 -6.81 3.29
C GLY A 17 8.96 -7.63 4.57
N HIS A 18 9.02 -6.98 5.73
CA HIS A 18 8.92 -7.62 7.04
C HIS A 18 7.47 -8.00 7.43
N PHE A 19 6.49 -7.73 6.55
CA PHE A 19 5.07 -7.95 6.80
C PHE A 19 4.48 -8.85 5.71
N ASN A 20 3.60 -9.77 6.13
CA ASN A 20 2.89 -10.68 5.22
C ASN A 20 1.61 -10.07 4.66
N ILE A 21 0.94 -9.20 5.43
CA ILE A 21 -0.32 -8.55 5.07
C ILE A 21 -0.17 -7.05 5.33
N ILE A 22 -0.59 -6.24 4.36
CA ILE A 22 -0.55 -4.78 4.44
C ILE A 22 -1.96 -4.27 4.11
N TYR A 23 -2.61 -3.63 5.08
CA TYR A 23 -3.87 -2.93 4.87
C TYR A 23 -3.61 -1.48 4.51
N LEU A 24 -4.37 -0.97 3.55
CA LEU A 24 -4.24 0.39 3.02
C LEU A 24 -5.63 0.95 2.74
N HIS A 25 -5.85 2.21 3.10
CA HIS A 25 -7.00 2.94 2.59
C HIS A 25 -6.78 3.32 1.12
N PRO A 26 -7.83 3.37 0.27
CA PRO A 26 -7.68 3.62 -1.17
C PRO A 26 -6.95 4.94 -1.48
N GLU A 27 -7.16 5.98 -0.68
CA GLU A 27 -6.47 7.27 -0.85
C GLU A 27 -4.95 7.18 -0.66
N THR A 28 -4.46 6.12 0.02
CA THR A 28 -3.04 5.92 0.30
C THR A 28 -2.26 5.56 -0.96
N VAL A 29 -2.91 5.00 -1.99
CA VAL A 29 -2.29 4.68 -3.28
C VAL A 29 -1.79 5.92 -4.01
N PHE A 30 -2.42 7.09 -3.76
CA PHE A 30 -2.01 8.37 -4.35
C PHE A 30 -0.82 9.02 -3.64
N VAL A 31 -0.35 8.46 -2.52
CA VAL A 31 0.86 8.95 -1.84
C VAL A 31 2.09 8.54 -2.65
N LYS A 32 2.93 9.51 -3.03
CA LYS A 32 4.09 9.31 -3.91
C LYS A 32 5.03 8.19 -3.43
N GLU A 33 5.28 8.11 -2.13
CA GLU A 33 6.16 7.08 -1.54
C GLU A 33 5.57 5.69 -1.65
N ILE A 34 4.26 5.55 -1.41
CA ILE A 34 3.54 4.28 -1.55
C ILE A 34 3.48 3.87 -3.02
N GLY A 35 3.19 4.81 -3.93
CA GLY A 35 3.27 4.54 -5.36
C GLY A 35 4.64 4.01 -5.80
N LYS A 36 5.74 4.54 -5.26
CA LYS A 36 7.09 4.01 -5.51
C LYS A 36 7.30 2.62 -4.91
N LEU A 37 6.84 2.39 -3.68
CA LEU A 37 6.89 1.09 -3.01
C LEU A 37 6.17 0.01 -3.82
N LEU A 38 4.93 0.26 -4.24
CA LEU A 38 4.09 -0.68 -5.00
C LEU A 38 4.72 -1.06 -6.35
N ARG A 39 5.52 -0.17 -6.94
CA ARG A 39 6.25 -0.41 -8.20
C ARG A 39 7.65 -1.01 -8.01
N SER A 40 8.13 -1.13 -6.78
CA SER A 40 9.47 -1.65 -6.49
C SER A 40 9.62 -3.13 -6.87
N SER A 41 10.82 -3.55 -7.22
CA SER A 41 11.13 -4.94 -7.56
C SER A 41 10.89 -5.88 -6.38
N VAL A 42 11.22 -5.45 -5.16
CA VAL A 42 11.00 -6.23 -3.93
C VAL A 42 9.52 -6.48 -3.71
N PHE A 43 8.69 -5.44 -3.80
CA PHE A 43 7.23 -5.58 -3.62
C PHE A 43 6.65 -6.49 -4.71
N ARG A 44 6.97 -6.23 -5.99
CA ARG A 44 6.48 -7.04 -7.11
C ARG A 44 6.95 -8.51 -7.08
N GLY A 45 8.11 -8.78 -6.49
CA GLY A 45 8.65 -10.13 -6.36
C GLY A 45 8.12 -10.90 -5.16
N ARG A 46 7.55 -10.23 -4.15
CA ARG A 46 7.04 -10.85 -2.92
C ARG A 46 5.53 -10.88 -2.81
N VAL A 47 4.83 -9.96 -3.46
CA VAL A 47 3.37 -9.86 -3.38
C VAL A 47 2.74 -10.96 -4.23
N CYS A 48 2.00 -11.85 -3.57
CA CYS A 48 1.29 -12.94 -4.21
C CYS A 48 -0.16 -12.57 -4.58
N CYS A 49 -0.76 -11.58 -3.91
CA CYS A 49 -2.16 -11.23 -4.06
C CYS A 49 -2.44 -9.77 -3.67
N THR A 50 -3.42 -9.15 -4.34
CA THR A 50 -4.02 -7.87 -3.95
C THR A 50 -5.50 -8.11 -3.71
N VAL A 51 -6.00 -7.71 -2.55
CA VAL A 51 -7.41 -7.83 -2.16
C VAL A 51 -8.03 -6.44 -2.08
N ILE A 52 -9.22 -6.26 -2.65
CA ILE A 52 -10.01 -5.04 -2.54
C ILE A 52 -11.19 -5.34 -1.61
N ASP A 53 -11.17 -4.72 -0.44
CA ASP A 53 -12.28 -4.78 0.49
C ASP A 53 -13.40 -3.81 0.04
N GLU A 54 -14.64 -4.14 0.36
CA GLU A 54 -15.84 -3.36 0.01
C GLU A 54 -15.91 -2.97 -1.48
N VAL A 55 -15.62 -3.94 -2.37
CA VAL A 55 -15.55 -3.73 -3.83
C VAL A 55 -16.81 -3.11 -4.44
N HIS A 56 -17.96 -3.28 -3.78
CA HIS A 56 -19.22 -2.70 -4.21
C HIS A 56 -19.21 -1.16 -4.20
N MET A 57 -18.28 -0.51 -3.49
CA MET A 57 -18.11 0.95 -3.51
C MET A 57 -17.50 1.50 -4.82
N VAL A 58 -16.96 0.65 -5.68
CA VAL A 58 -16.28 1.09 -6.92
C VAL A 58 -17.27 1.49 -8.01
N ALA A 59 -18.48 0.93 -7.99
CA ALA A 59 -19.52 1.22 -8.96
C ALA A 59 -20.49 2.28 -8.42
N GLU A 60 -20.83 3.25 -9.25
CA GLU A 60 -22.04 4.04 -9.05
C GLU A 60 -23.26 3.18 -9.40
N TRP A 61 -24.33 3.31 -8.61
CA TRP A 61 -25.57 2.55 -8.75
C TRP A 61 -26.47 3.14 -9.84
#